data_AF-A0A259RJF3-F1
#
_entry.id   AF-A0A259RJF3-F1
#
_cell.length_a   1.000
_cell.length_b   1.000
_cell.length_c   1.000
_cell.angle_alpha   90.00
_cell.angle_beta   90.00
_cell.angle_gamma   90.00
#
_symmetry.space_group_name_H-M   'P 1'
#
loop_
_entity.id
_entity.type
_entity.pdbx_description
1 polymer ?
#
loop_
_entity_poly.entity_id
_entity_poly.type
_entity_poly.pdbx_seq_one_letter_code
_entity_poly.pdbx_strand_id
1 'polypeptide(L)'
;MRRLKWSGLTEQDVQRYDRAVYGGLIQEAARHQQTAELAAIWNDAPKSLRQDDLMLASLANSWLTLGQPAEAERILETALNQQCTPALLHHWLALPPADPARAIARFNHWAGQSTCQPDKKLLAYASARLAWLNDDTEGAKQALAPVLDDHPDITSLKLAAQIAEHERDSAQAVLYYTKAFELMDMEK
;
A
#
# COMPACT_ATOMS: atom_id res chain seq x y z
N MET A 1 -28.19 20.84 6.52
CA MET A 1 -28.92 19.66 6.01
C MET A 1 -29.37 18.81 7.18
N ARG A 2 -30.68 18.58 7.34
CA ARG A 2 -31.23 17.65 8.35
C ARG A 2 -30.86 16.22 7.94
N ARG A 3 -30.13 15.48 8.79
CA ARG A 3 -29.94 14.03 8.60
C ARG A 3 -31.31 13.37 8.62
N LEU A 4 -31.74 12.83 7.47
CA LEU A 4 -32.92 11.97 7.40
C LEU A 4 -32.64 10.73 8.25
N LYS A 5 -33.31 10.62 9.41
CA LYS A 5 -33.29 9.39 10.22
C LYS A 5 -34.19 8.36 9.54
N TRP A 6 -33.64 7.59 8.60
CA TRP A 6 -34.28 6.38 8.11
C TRP A 6 -34.13 5.30 9.19
N SER A 7 -35.24 4.87 9.77
CA SER A 7 -35.29 3.93 10.90
C SER A 7 -34.74 2.53 10.60
N GLY A 8 -34.41 2.23 9.34
CA GLY A 8 -33.82 0.96 8.91
C GLY A 8 -32.38 1.05 8.38
N LEU A 9 -31.76 2.24 8.31
CA LEU A 9 -30.35 2.37 7.91
C LEU A 9 -29.48 2.51 9.15
N THR A 10 -28.60 1.54 9.37
CA THR A 10 -27.61 1.60 10.44
C THR A 10 -26.43 2.48 10.03
N GLU A 11 -25.63 2.92 11.00
CA GLU A 11 -24.38 3.64 10.71
C GLU A 11 -23.39 2.78 9.90
N GLN A 12 -23.39 1.47 10.10
CA GLN A 12 -22.61 0.53 9.30
C GLN A 12 -23.08 0.48 7.84
N ASP A 13 -24.40 0.53 7.60
CA ASP A 13 -24.94 0.60 6.24
C ASP A 13 -24.52 1.89 5.54
N VAL A 14 -24.61 3.03 6.23
CA VAL A 14 -24.16 4.33 5.69
C VAL A 14 -22.68 4.27 5.33
N GLN A 15 -21.82 3.78 6.23
CA GLN A 15 -20.39 3.65 5.96
C GLN A 15 -20.09 2.73 4.78
N ARG A 16 -20.82 1.61 4.66
CA ARG A 16 -20.70 0.68 3.54
C ARG A 16 -21.10 1.33 2.21
N TYR A 17 -22.21 2.07 2.19
CA TYR A 17 -22.65 2.78 0.99
C TYR A 17 -21.70 3.91 0.62
N ASP A 18 -21.24 4.70 1.60
CA ASP A 18 -20.24 5.74 1.39
C ASP A 18 -18.98 5.15 0.75
N ARG A 19 -18.45 4.05 1.31
CA ARG A 19 -17.27 3.36 0.74
C ARG A 19 -17.51 2.91 -0.70
N ALA A 20 -18.66 2.30 -0.98
CA ALA A 20 -18.99 1.82 -2.33
C ALA A 20 -19.15 2.96 -3.34
N VAL A 21 -19.87 4.02 -2.97
CA VAL A 21 -20.13 5.18 -3.84
C VAL A 21 -18.85 5.94 -4.12
N TYR A 22 -18.12 6.35 -3.09
CA TYR A 22 -16.88 7.11 -3.28
C TYR A 22 -15.80 6.26 -3.94
N GLY A 23 -15.69 4.97 -3.61
CA GLY A 23 -14.78 4.05 -4.28
C GLY A 23 -15.07 3.95 -5.78
N GLY A 24 -16.35 3.82 -6.16
CA GLY A 24 -16.77 3.80 -7.56
C GLY A 24 -16.48 5.11 -8.29
N LEU A 25 -16.77 6.26 -7.67
CA LEU A 25 -16.50 7.57 -8.25
C LEU A 25 -15.00 7.81 -8.47
N ILE A 26 -14.16 7.44 -7.50
CA ILE A 26 -12.70 7.52 -7.59
C ILE A 26 -12.17 6.69 -8.77
N GLN A 27 -12.63 5.44 -8.89
CA GLN A 27 -12.21 4.55 -9.97
C GLN A 27 -12.67 5.06 -11.34
N GLU A 28 -13.90 5.58 -11.42
CA GLU A 28 -14.45 6.11 -12.66
C GLU A 28 -13.68 7.36 -13.14
N ALA A 29 -13.41 8.30 -12.22
CA ALA A 29 -12.62 9.49 -12.52
C ALA A 29 -11.20 9.11 -13.00
N ALA A 30 -10.57 8.11 -12.38
CA ALA A 30 -9.27 7.60 -12.80
C ALA A 30 -9.32 6.97 -14.20
N ARG A 31 -10.33 6.13 -14.45
CA ARG A 31 -10.55 5.46 -15.75
C ARG A 31 -10.74 6.46 -16.89
N HIS A 32 -11.40 7.58 -16.61
CA HIS A 32 -11.66 8.65 -17.57
C HIS A 32 -10.58 9.75 -17.61
N GLN A 33 -9.46 9.56 -16.92
CA GLN A 33 -8.35 10.53 -16.87
C GLN A 33 -8.73 11.92 -16.31
N GLN A 34 -9.71 11.97 -15.41
CA GLN A 34 -10.25 13.20 -14.84
C GLN A 34 -9.56 13.58 -13.54
N THR A 35 -8.30 14.03 -13.61
CA THR A 35 -7.48 14.42 -12.45
C THR A 35 -8.16 15.44 -11.54
N ALA A 36 -8.77 16.50 -12.11
CA ALA A 36 -9.44 17.54 -11.31
C ALA A 36 -10.68 17.01 -10.59
N GLU A 37 -11.42 16.11 -11.23
CA GLU A 37 -12.61 15.49 -10.65
C GLU A 37 -12.25 14.53 -9.53
N LEU A 38 -11.19 13.73 -9.69
CA LEU A 38 -10.67 12.87 -8.63
C LEU A 38 -10.32 13.65 -7.37
N ALA A 39 -9.63 14.79 -7.53
CA ALA A 39 -9.32 15.68 -6.40
C ALA A 39 -10.58 16.27 -5.75
N ALA A 40 -11.58 16.66 -6.55
CA ALA A 40 -12.85 17.20 -6.05
C ALA A 40 -13.64 16.15 -5.25
N ILE A 41 -13.77 14.92 -5.79
CA ILE A 41 -14.42 13.79 -5.12
C ILE A 41 -13.76 13.52 -3.76
N TRP A 42 -12.42 13.50 -3.72
CA TRP A 42 -11.72 13.23 -2.46
C TRP A 42 -11.87 14.36 -1.44
N ASN A 43 -11.88 15.61 -1.89
CA ASN A 43 -12.08 16.76 -1.00
C ASN A 43 -13.48 16.77 -0.36
N ASP A 44 -14.50 16.28 -1.08
CA ASP A 44 -15.86 16.14 -0.57
C ASP A 44 -16.06 14.89 0.32
N ALA A 45 -15.11 13.93 0.28
CA ALA A 45 -15.25 12.68 1.00
C ALA A 45 -15.39 12.86 2.53
N PRO A 46 -16.31 12.11 3.16
CA PRO A 46 -16.47 12.10 4.61
C PRO A 46 -15.16 11.82 5.34
N LYS A 47 -14.98 12.42 6.53
CA LYS A 47 -13.77 12.23 7.34
C LYS A 47 -13.49 10.75 7.62
N SER A 48 -14.52 9.95 7.84
CA SER A 48 -14.39 8.50 8.06
C SER A 48 -13.72 7.78 6.89
N LEU A 49 -14.05 8.14 5.64
CA LEU A 49 -13.40 7.56 4.46
C LEU A 49 -11.97 8.09 4.28
N ARG A 50 -11.71 9.34 4.69
CA ARG A 50 -10.36 9.92 4.62
C ARG A 50 -9.37 9.34 5.64
N GLN A 51 -9.88 8.53 6.58
CA GLN A 51 -9.09 7.79 7.57
C GLN A 51 -9.16 6.28 7.34
N ASP A 52 -9.82 5.84 6.26
CA ASP A 52 -9.98 4.43 5.94
C ASP A 52 -8.82 3.96 5.06
N ASP A 53 -8.03 3.01 5.57
CA ASP A 53 -6.82 2.53 4.91
C ASP A 53 -7.08 1.99 3.49
N LEU A 54 -8.20 1.28 3.29
CA LEU A 54 -8.55 0.72 1.98
C LEU A 54 -8.96 1.80 0.98
N MET A 55 -9.70 2.82 1.43
CA MET A 55 -10.05 3.97 0.60
C MET A 55 -8.80 4.78 0.22
N LEU A 56 -7.90 5.00 1.16
CA LEU A 56 -6.61 5.67 0.92
C LEU A 56 -5.76 4.91 -0.10
N ALA A 57 -5.69 3.58 0.03
CA ALA A 57 -5.01 2.73 -0.95
C ALA A 57 -5.65 2.78 -2.34
N SER A 58 -6.98 2.71 -2.42
CA SER A 58 -7.71 2.82 -3.69
C SER A 58 -7.48 4.18 -4.37
N LEU A 59 -7.44 5.25 -3.59
CA LEU A 59 -7.16 6.60 -4.09
C LEU A 59 -5.71 6.72 -4.58
N ALA A 60 -4.73 6.22 -3.82
CA ALA A 60 -3.32 6.23 -4.23
C ALA A 60 -3.12 5.46 -5.55
N ASN A 61 -3.74 4.28 -5.70
CA ASN A 61 -3.72 3.52 -6.96
C ASN A 61 -4.38 4.26 -8.13
N SER A 62 -5.43 5.03 -7.85
CA SER A 62 -6.09 5.87 -8.85
C SER A 62 -5.17 6.99 -9.33
N TRP A 63 -4.42 7.63 -8.42
CA TRP A 63 -3.39 8.61 -8.78
C TRP A 63 -2.24 7.99 -9.57
N LEU A 64 -1.80 6.78 -9.23
CA LEU A 64 -0.81 6.05 -10.03
C LEU A 64 -1.31 5.78 -11.45
N THR A 65 -2.57 5.36 -11.62
CA THR A 65 -3.19 5.11 -12.93
C THR A 65 -3.23 6.38 -13.79
N LEU A 66 -3.38 7.54 -13.16
CA LEU A 66 -3.34 8.85 -13.80
C LEU A 66 -1.91 9.37 -14.08
N GLY A 67 -0.87 8.59 -13.76
CA GLY A 67 0.53 9.01 -13.92
C GLY A 67 0.97 10.07 -12.90
N GLN A 68 0.33 10.14 -11.73
CA GLN A 68 0.59 11.12 -10.67
C GLN A 68 1.16 10.43 -9.40
N PRO A 69 2.35 9.81 -9.45
CA PRO A 69 2.92 9.09 -8.30
C PRO A 69 3.22 9.98 -7.09
N ALA A 70 3.61 11.25 -7.34
CA ALA A 70 3.87 12.21 -6.26
C ALA A 70 2.61 12.49 -5.42
N GLU A 71 1.43 12.51 -6.05
CA GLU A 71 0.16 12.73 -5.36
C GLU A 71 -0.28 11.48 -4.58
N ALA A 72 -0.04 10.30 -5.15
CA ALA A 72 -0.24 9.02 -4.45
C ALA A 72 0.61 8.94 -3.17
N GLU A 73 1.91 9.26 -3.26
CA GLU A 73 2.81 9.30 -2.11
C GLU A 73 2.32 10.34 -1.09
N ARG A 74 2.07 11.59 -1.52
CA ARG A 74 1.65 12.69 -0.64
C ARG A 74 0.41 12.35 0.20
N ILE A 75 -0.59 11.71 -0.39
CA ILE A 75 -1.84 11.36 0.30
C ILE A 75 -1.59 10.32 1.39
N LEU A 76 -0.88 9.24 1.07
CA LEU A 76 -0.58 8.19 2.05
C LEU A 76 0.31 8.72 3.18
N GLU A 77 1.29 9.57 2.88
CA GLU A 77 2.13 10.17 3.91
C GLU A 77 1.37 11.14 4.82
N THR A 78 0.45 11.92 4.24
CA THR A 78 -0.43 12.78 5.02
C THR A 78 -1.26 11.95 6.00
N ALA A 79 -1.78 10.81 5.56
CA ALA A 79 -2.51 9.89 6.42
C ALA A 79 -1.61 9.22 7.48
N LEU A 80 -0.41 8.74 7.11
CA LEU A 80 0.57 8.16 8.03
C LEU A 80 0.97 9.14 9.14
N ASN A 81 1.12 10.43 8.81
CA ASN A 81 1.43 11.47 9.78
C ASN A 81 0.26 11.78 10.73
N GLN A 82 -0.98 11.50 10.33
CA GLN A 82 -2.16 11.69 11.19
C GLN A 82 -2.41 10.47 12.07
N GLN A 83 -2.38 9.28 11.47
CA GLN A 83 -2.60 8.01 12.11
C GLN A 83 -1.88 6.92 11.32
N CYS A 84 -0.72 6.52 11.82
CA CYS A 84 0.02 5.43 11.23
C CYS A 84 -0.59 4.08 11.63
N THR A 85 -0.82 3.22 10.64
CA THR A 85 -1.22 1.81 10.81
C THR A 85 -0.28 0.91 9.99
N PRO A 86 -0.08 -0.36 10.39
CA PRO A 86 0.69 -1.31 9.59
C PRO A 86 0.15 -1.51 8.16
N ALA A 87 -1.18 -1.49 7.99
CA ALA A 87 -1.81 -1.61 6.68
C ALA A 87 -1.50 -0.41 5.79
N LEU A 88 -1.56 0.81 6.34
CA LEU A 88 -1.22 2.02 5.60
C LEU A 88 0.27 2.08 5.24
N LEU A 89 1.16 1.62 6.13
CA LEU A 89 2.59 1.45 5.82
C LEU A 89 2.80 0.49 4.65
N HIS A 90 2.09 -0.65 4.65
CA HIS A 90 2.17 -1.61 3.56
C HIS A 90 1.75 -1.00 2.22
N HIS A 91 0.65 -0.22 2.20
CA HIS A 91 0.20 0.48 1.00
C HIS A 91 1.21 1.54 0.52
N TRP A 92 1.83 2.27 1.45
CA TRP A 92 2.86 3.25 1.09
C TRP A 92 4.12 2.60 0.50
N LEU A 93 4.57 1.46 1.04
CA LEU A 93 5.71 0.69 0.52
C LEU A 93 5.48 0.08 -0.88
N ALA A 94 4.22 -0.07 -1.29
CA ALA A 94 3.86 -0.53 -2.62
C ALA A 94 4.04 0.57 -3.69
N LEU A 95 4.12 1.84 -3.29
CA LEU A 95 4.34 2.94 -4.22
C LEU A 95 5.83 3.04 -4.63
N PRO A 96 6.14 3.47 -5.86
CA PRO A 96 7.46 3.96 -6.19
C PRO A 96 7.68 5.33 -5.52
N PRO A 97 8.61 5.49 -4.56
CA PRO A 97 8.82 6.77 -3.91
C PRO A 97 9.46 7.76 -4.89
N ALA A 98 9.13 9.03 -4.79
CA ALA A 98 9.80 10.08 -5.56
C ALA A 98 11.29 10.23 -5.19
N ASP A 99 11.63 9.91 -3.94
CA ASP A 99 12.99 9.93 -3.40
C ASP A 99 13.23 8.68 -2.54
N PRO A 100 13.87 7.64 -3.11
CA PRO A 100 14.21 6.41 -2.40
C PRO A 100 15.05 6.61 -1.13
N ALA A 101 15.95 7.58 -1.12
CA ALA A 101 16.85 7.80 0.02
C ALA A 101 16.09 8.37 1.21
N ARG A 102 15.16 9.30 0.96
CA ARG A 102 14.26 9.84 1.98
C ARG A 102 13.29 8.80 2.53
N ALA A 103 12.89 7.83 1.71
CA ALA A 103 11.91 6.82 2.09
C ALA A 103 12.37 5.97 3.31
N ILE A 104 13.67 5.70 3.44
CA ILE A 104 14.22 4.99 4.61
C ILE A 104 13.98 5.77 5.91
N ALA A 105 14.32 7.06 5.93
CA ALA A 105 14.17 7.90 7.10
C ALA A 105 12.69 8.04 7.51
N ARG A 106 11.79 8.16 6.53
CA ARG A 106 10.35 8.23 6.75
C ARG A 106 9.77 6.94 7.31
N PHE A 107 10.10 5.80 6.71
CA PHE A 107 9.68 4.49 7.22
C PHE A 107 10.11 4.30 8.68
N ASN A 108 11.38 4.57 8.99
CA ASN A 108 11.91 4.44 10.36
C ASN A 108 11.21 5.37 11.35
N HIS A 109 10.87 6.60 10.92
CA HIS A 109 10.12 7.53 11.75
C HIS A 109 8.74 6.98 12.13
N TRP A 110 7.99 6.44 11.17
CA TRP A 110 6.65 5.90 11.40
C TRP A 110 6.68 4.56 12.14
N ALA A 111 7.52 3.62 11.71
CA ALA A 111 7.65 2.29 12.33
C ALA A 111 8.18 2.36 13.78
N GLY A 112 8.89 3.43 14.14
CA GLY A 112 9.32 3.71 15.51
C GLY A 112 8.22 4.21 16.44
N GLN A 113 7.04 4.58 15.92
CA GLN A 113 5.90 5.03 16.72
C GLN A 113 5.22 3.84 17.39
N SER A 114 4.83 3.98 18.66
CA SER A 114 4.13 2.92 19.41
C SER A 114 2.79 2.51 18.79
N THR A 115 2.14 3.42 18.07
CA THR A 115 0.86 3.18 17.39
C THR A 115 1.00 2.44 16.06
N CYS A 116 2.23 2.25 15.57
CA CYS A 116 2.49 1.76 14.23
C CYS A 116 3.63 0.74 14.19
N GLN A 117 3.54 -0.26 15.04
CA GLN A 117 4.54 -1.33 15.10
C GLN A 117 4.29 -2.33 13.97
N PRO A 118 5.15 -2.39 12.93
CA PRO A 118 5.06 -3.44 11.93
C PRO A 118 5.41 -4.79 12.55
N ASP A 119 4.78 -5.85 12.05
CA ASP A 119 5.21 -7.20 12.40
C ASP A 119 6.55 -7.55 11.74
N LYS A 120 7.09 -8.73 12.06
CA LYS A 120 8.37 -9.20 11.52
C LYS A 120 8.37 -9.25 9.98
N LYS A 121 7.24 -9.60 9.36
CA LYS A 121 7.14 -9.77 7.90
C LYS A 121 7.15 -8.42 7.20
N LEU A 122 6.30 -7.50 7.65
CA LEU A 122 6.24 -6.14 7.12
C LEU A 122 7.57 -5.41 7.31
N LEU A 123 8.24 -5.59 8.45
CA LEU A 123 9.56 -5.00 8.68
C LEU A 123 10.61 -5.55 7.71
N ALA A 124 10.68 -6.86 7.53
CA ALA A 124 11.60 -7.51 6.58
C ALA A 124 11.35 -7.04 5.14
N TYR A 125 10.09 -7.05 4.70
CA TYR A 125 9.70 -6.55 3.39
C TYR A 125 10.07 -5.07 3.21
N ALA A 126 9.77 -4.22 4.18
CA ALA A 126 10.05 -2.79 4.11
C ALA A 126 11.56 -2.52 4.00
N SER A 127 12.36 -3.11 4.88
CA SER A 127 13.82 -2.99 4.84
C SER A 127 14.37 -3.44 3.50
N ALA A 128 13.88 -4.56 2.99
CA ALA A 128 14.34 -5.08 1.71
C ALA A 128 13.96 -4.22 0.52
N ARG A 129 12.69 -3.78 0.47
CA ARG A 129 12.17 -2.94 -0.61
C ARG A 129 12.90 -1.62 -0.68
N LEU A 130 13.16 -1.00 0.47
CA LEU A 130 13.85 0.28 0.55
C LEU A 130 15.35 0.15 0.25
N ALA A 131 16.02 -0.91 0.69
CA ALA A 131 17.39 -1.22 0.28
C ALA A 131 17.48 -1.41 -1.25
N TRP A 132 16.57 -2.22 -1.80
CA TRP A 132 16.47 -2.48 -3.24
C TRP A 132 16.27 -1.20 -4.07
N LEU A 133 15.42 -0.28 -3.60
CA LEU A 133 15.19 1.01 -4.25
C LEU A 133 16.38 1.97 -4.18
N ASN A 134 17.34 1.71 -3.31
CA ASN A 134 18.58 2.47 -3.15
C ASN A 134 19.80 1.69 -3.70
N ASP A 135 19.57 0.76 -4.63
CA ASP A 135 20.58 -0.07 -5.29
C ASP A 135 21.40 -0.98 -4.33
N ASP A 136 20.95 -1.16 -3.08
CA ASP A 136 21.55 -2.08 -2.10
C ASP A 136 20.94 -3.48 -2.22
N THR A 137 21.39 -4.21 -3.25
CA THR A 137 20.91 -5.56 -3.55
C THR A 137 21.23 -6.55 -2.43
N GLU A 138 22.43 -6.47 -1.85
CA GLU A 138 22.85 -7.38 -0.76
C GLU A 138 22.06 -7.13 0.52
N GLY A 139 21.88 -5.86 0.90
CA GLY A 139 21.03 -5.50 2.04
C GLY A 139 19.59 -5.95 1.84
N ALA A 140 19.07 -5.86 0.62
CA ALA A 140 17.73 -6.33 0.30
C ALA A 140 17.57 -7.85 0.52
N LYS A 141 18.54 -8.65 0.06
CA LYS A 141 18.54 -10.10 0.29
C LYS A 141 18.67 -10.46 1.78
N GLN A 142 19.57 -9.81 2.49
CA GLN A 142 19.78 -10.03 3.92
C GLN A 142 18.53 -9.71 4.74
N ALA A 143 17.80 -8.65 4.36
CA ALA A 143 16.56 -8.27 5.02
C ALA A 143 15.43 -9.30 4.82
N LEU A 144 15.33 -9.93 3.65
CA LEU A 144 14.30 -10.95 3.36
C LEU A 144 14.63 -12.34 3.91
N ALA A 145 15.91 -12.70 4.03
CA ALA A 145 16.33 -14.05 4.42
C ALA A 145 15.59 -14.63 5.65
N PRO A 146 15.34 -13.87 6.74
CA PRO A 146 14.68 -14.41 7.93
C PRO A 146 13.19 -14.76 7.78
N VAL A 147 12.55 -14.35 6.68
CA VAL A 147 11.12 -14.57 6.43
C VAL A 147 10.85 -15.49 5.24
N LEU A 148 11.82 -15.69 4.34
CA LEU A 148 11.63 -16.51 3.14
C LEU A 148 11.57 -18.02 3.42
N ASP A 149 12.27 -18.51 4.44
CA ASP A 149 12.36 -19.94 4.77
C ASP A 149 11.36 -20.42 5.83
N ASP A 150 10.77 -19.48 6.58
CA ASP A 150 9.90 -19.78 7.72
C ASP A 150 8.42 -19.70 7.32
N HIS A 151 7.90 -18.48 7.20
CA HIS A 151 6.51 -18.21 6.83
C HIS A 151 6.47 -17.05 5.84
N PRO A 152 6.88 -17.25 4.58
CA PRO A 152 6.90 -16.19 3.59
C PRO A 152 5.49 -15.64 3.34
N ASP A 153 5.42 -14.36 2.98
CA ASP A 153 4.23 -13.76 2.38
C ASP A 153 4.45 -13.53 0.88
N ILE A 154 3.35 -13.34 0.17
CA ILE A 154 3.34 -13.15 -1.30
C ILE A 154 4.22 -11.95 -1.69
N THR A 155 4.17 -10.85 -0.94
CA THR A 155 4.86 -9.60 -1.28
C THR A 155 6.38 -9.75 -1.17
N SER A 156 6.85 -10.39 -0.10
CA SER A 156 8.25 -10.73 0.15
C SER A 156 8.80 -11.70 -0.90
N LEU A 157 8.04 -12.72 -1.28
CA LEU A 157 8.43 -13.66 -2.34
C LEU A 157 8.54 -12.98 -3.70
N LYS A 158 7.60 -12.11 -4.06
CA LYS A 158 7.65 -11.38 -5.33
C LYS A 158 8.86 -10.45 -5.39
N LEU A 159 9.21 -9.77 -4.31
CA LEU A 159 10.42 -8.95 -4.26
C LEU A 159 11.69 -9.80 -4.35
N ALA A 160 11.75 -10.94 -3.66
CA ALA A 160 12.88 -11.87 -3.75
C ALA A 160 13.06 -12.40 -5.19
N ALA A 161 11.96 -12.68 -5.88
CA ALA A 161 11.98 -13.09 -7.28
C ALA A 161 12.54 -11.98 -8.19
N GLN A 162 12.11 -10.74 -8.02
CA GLN A 162 12.61 -9.59 -8.79
C GLN A 162 14.12 -9.36 -8.58
N ILE A 163 14.59 -9.51 -7.33
CA ILE A 163 16.02 -9.43 -7.01
C ILE A 163 16.80 -10.54 -7.73
N ALA A 164 16.31 -11.79 -7.69
CA ALA A 164 16.93 -12.91 -8.38
C ALA A 164 16.96 -12.72 -9.91
N GLU A 165 15.89 -12.16 -10.50
CA GLU A 165 15.86 -11.80 -11.93
C GLU A 165 16.94 -10.77 -12.29
N HIS A 166 17.11 -9.74 -11.46
CA HIS A 166 18.17 -8.74 -11.66
C HIS A 166 19.57 -9.36 -11.61
N GLU A 167 19.78 -10.33 -10.70
CA GLU A 167 21.03 -11.10 -10.60
C GLU A 167 21.19 -12.15 -11.70
N ARG A 168 20.20 -12.30 -12.60
CA ARG A 168 20.13 -13.30 -13.67
C ARG A 168 20.07 -14.74 -13.15
N ASP A 169 19.62 -14.94 -11.91
CA ASP A 169 19.32 -16.26 -11.36
C ASP A 169 17.85 -16.62 -11.66
N SER A 170 17.62 -17.05 -12.90
CA SER A 170 16.28 -17.42 -13.35
C SER A 170 15.71 -18.64 -12.61
N ALA A 171 16.56 -19.54 -12.12
CA ALA A 171 16.10 -20.71 -11.39
C ALA A 171 15.51 -20.30 -10.04
N GLN A 172 16.21 -19.44 -9.31
CA GLN A 172 15.75 -18.94 -8.02
C GLN A 172 14.53 -18.01 -8.17
N ALA A 173 14.51 -17.17 -9.22
CA ALA A 173 13.36 -16.32 -9.53
C ALA A 173 12.07 -17.14 -9.75
N VAL A 174 12.13 -18.19 -10.58
CA VAL A 174 10.99 -19.08 -10.84
C VAL A 174 10.53 -19.80 -9.57
N LEU A 175 11.47 -20.22 -8.71
CA LEU A 175 11.14 -20.85 -7.44
C LEU A 175 10.35 -19.90 -6.53
N TYR A 176 10.78 -18.65 -6.38
CA TYR A 176 10.06 -17.67 -5.57
C TYR A 176 8.70 -17.29 -6.16
N TYR A 177 8.60 -17.11 -7.48
CA TYR A 177 7.30 -16.85 -8.10
C TYR A 177 6.35 -18.03 -7.92
N THR A 178 6.81 -19.27 -8.11
CA THR A 178 5.98 -20.48 -7.90
C THR A 178 5.42 -20.53 -6.49
N LYS A 179 6.27 -20.34 -5.47
CA LYS A 179 5.82 -20.27 -4.07
C LYS A 179 4.78 -19.16 -3.84
N ALA A 180 4.98 -17.99 -4.45
CA ALA A 180 4.02 -16.89 -4.34
C ALA A 180 2.67 -17.24 -4.96
N PHE A 181 2.67 -17.92 -6.12
CA PHE A 181 1.44 -18.40 -6.77
C PHE A 181 0.71 -19.45 -5.92
N GLU A 182 1.43 -20.40 -5.34
CA GLU A 182 0.85 -21.42 -4.47
C GLU A 182 0.15 -20.78 -3.25
N LEU A 183 0.76 -19.79 -2.62
CA LEU A 183 0.14 -19.05 -1.51
C LEU A 183 -1.13 -18.30 -1.95
N MET A 184 -1.11 -17.64 -3.12
CA MET A 184 -2.29 -16.94 -3.64
C MET A 184 -3.47 -17.87 -3.93
N ASP A 185 -3.22 -19.12 -4.30
CA ASP A 185 -4.28 -20.10 -4.55
C ASP A 185 -4.86 -20.68 -3.25
N MET A 186 -4.07 -20.69 -2.16
CA MET A 186 -4.54 -21.11 -0.84
C MET A 186 -5.37 -20.06 -0.10
N GLU A 187 -5.24 -18.78 -0.47
CA GLU A 187 -5.97 -17.65 0.14
C GLU A 187 -7.37 -17.40 -0.48
N LYS A 188 -7.76 -18.15 -1.52
CA LYS A 188 -9.08 -18.05 -2.19
C LYS A 188 -10.15 -18.91 -1.52
#